data_AF-A0A1G2U0J5-F1
#
_entry.id   AF-A0A1G2U0J5-F1
#
_cell.length_a   1.000
_cell.length_b   1.000
_cell.length_c   1.000
_cell.angle_alpha   90.00
_cell.angle_beta   90.00
_cell.angle_gamma   90.00
#
_symmetry.space_group_name_H-M   'P 1'
#
loop_
_entity.id
_entity.type
_entity.pdbx_description
1 polymer ?
#
loop_
_entity_poly.entity_id
_entity_poly.type
_entity_poly.pdbx_seq_one_letter_code
_entity_poly.pdbx_strand_id
1 'polypeptide(L)' 'MNFLFRKLVESKLKDVPPQQREMIFSVLEKNPEFFERIAKEVKELQDGGKDQQAAVMEVMQRHQAELARIMNESKNQSS' A
#
# COMPACT_ATOMS: atom_id res chain seq x y z
N MET A 1 0.43 -9.62 -12.86
CA MET A 1 -0.10 -8.24 -12.78
C MET A 1 -0.46 -7.75 -14.18
N ASN A 2 -1.68 -7.25 -14.41
CA ASN A 2 -2.08 -6.71 -15.71
C ASN A 2 -1.42 -5.35 -15.97
N PHE A 3 -0.76 -5.18 -17.12
CA PHE A 3 -0.05 -3.95 -17.51
C PHE A 3 -0.94 -2.69 -17.49
N LEU A 4 -2.21 -2.84 -17.86
CA LEU A 4 -3.21 -1.77 -17.84
C LEU A 4 -3.49 -1.26 -16.42
N PHE A 5 -3.53 -2.16 -15.44
CA PHE A 5 -3.74 -1.81 -14.04
C PHE A 5 -2.52 -1.07 -13.48
N ARG A 6 -1.30 -1.50 -13.84
CA ARG A 6 -0.06 -0.81 -13.47
C ARG A 6 -0.04 0.64 -13.98
N LYS A 7 -0.38 0.86 -15.26
CA LYS A 7 -0.49 2.20 -15.88
C LYS A 7 -1.54 3.09 -15.21
N LEU A 8 -2.68 2.51 -14.79
CA LEU A 8 -3.73 3.25 -14.08
C LEU A 8 -3.24 3.72 -12.71
N VAL A 9 -2.59 2.82 -11.96
CA VAL A 9 -2.00 3.12 -10.66
C VAL A 9 -0.88 4.15 -10.80
N GLU A 10 0.03 4.00 -11.78
CA GLU A 10 1.06 5.01 -12.08
C GLU A 10 0.46 6.40 -12.32
N SER A 11 -0.66 6.48 -13.06
CA SER A 11 -1.33 7.74 -13.35
C SER A 11 -1.87 8.44 -12.09
N LYS A 12 -2.31 7.67 -11.09
CA LYS A 12 -2.78 8.20 -9.80
C LYS A 12 -1.62 8.54 -8.86
N LEU A 13 -0.47 7.90 -9.05
CA LEU A 13 0.73 8.10 -8.26
C LEU A 13 1.73 9.09 -8.91
N LYS A 14 1.33 9.83 -9.95
CA LYS A 14 2.18 10.82 -10.63
C LYS A 14 2.73 11.88 -9.68
N ASP A 15 1.89 12.31 -8.73
CA ASP A 15 2.23 13.31 -7.71
C ASP A 15 2.97 12.70 -6.51
N VAL A 16 3.13 11.37 -6.48
CA VAL A 16 3.86 10.66 -5.44
C VAL A 16 5.34 10.52 -5.86
N PRO A 17 6.30 10.84 -4.98
CA PRO A 17 7.73 10.67 -5.23
C PRO A 17 8.10 9.28 -5.75
N PRO A 18 9.12 9.16 -6.64
CA PRO A 18 9.52 7.89 -7.26
C PRO A 18 9.79 6.78 -6.23
N GLN A 19 10.46 7.12 -5.14
CA GLN A 19 10.80 6.17 -4.08
C GLN A 19 9.55 5.60 -3.38
N GLN A 20 8.53 6.44 -3.16
CA GLN A 20 7.26 5.99 -2.58
C GLN A 20 6.44 5.18 -3.57
N ARG A 21 6.52 5.51 -4.87
CA ARG A 21 5.89 4.73 -5.95
C ARG A 21 6.41 3.30 -5.99
N GLU A 22 7.73 3.12 -5.99
CA GLU A 22 8.35 1.79 -6.01
C GLU A 22 8.00 0.96 -4.77
N MET A 23 7.91 1.60 -3.60
CA MET A 23 7.46 0.94 -2.38
C MET A 23 6.00 0.46 -2.49
N ILE A 24 5.10 1.30 -3.01
CA ILE A 24 3.70 0.92 -3.25
C ILE A 24 3.62 -0.23 -4.24
N PHE A 25 4.35 -0.16 -5.36
CA PHE A 25 4.38 -1.25 -6.34
C PHE A 25 4.93 -2.55 -5.75
N SER A 26 6.00 -2.49 -4.97
CA SER A 26 6.58 -3.67 -4.33
C SER A 26 5.60 -4.34 -3.37
N VAL A 27 4.90 -3.57 -2.55
CA VAL A 27 3.89 -4.11 -1.63
C VAL A 27 2.68 -4.66 -2.39
N LEU A 28 2.22 -3.95 -3.42
CA LEU A 28 1.11 -4.37 -4.29
C LEU A 28 1.44 -5.67 -5.05
N GLU A 29 2.67 -5.83 -5.54
CA GLU A 29 3.13 -7.04 -6.24
C GLU A 29 3.27 -8.23 -5.29
N LYS A 30 3.71 -7.98 -4.05
CA LYS A 30 3.89 -9.04 -3.03
C LYS A 30 2.57 -9.46 -2.41
N ASN A 31 1.71 -8.50 -2.07
CA ASN A 31 0.45 -8.74 -1.42
C ASN A 31 -0.60 -7.67 -1.85
N PRO A 32 -1.27 -7.90 -3.00
CA PRO A 32 -2.27 -6.97 -3.50
C PRO A 32 -3.51 -6.89 -2.59
N GLU A 33 -3.88 -7.99 -1.92
CA GLU A 33 -5.00 -8.02 -0.97
C GLU A 33 -4.74 -7.15 0.25
N PHE A 34 -3.50 -7.16 0.76
CA PHE A 34 -3.06 -6.25 1.82
C PHE A 34 -3.27 -4.80 1.39
N PHE A 35 -2.77 -4.41 0.21
CA PHE A 35 -2.93 -3.05 -0.28
C PHE A 35 -4.41 -2.65 -0.46
N GLU A 36 -5.26 -3.55 -0.97
CA GLU A 36 -6.68 -3.28 -1.13
C GLU A 36 -7.38 -3.02 0.22
N ARG A 37 -7.04 -3.80 1.27
CA ARG A 37 -7.57 -3.58 2.62
C ARG A 37 -7.11 -2.25 3.19
N ILE A 38 -5.81 -1.94 3.11
CA ILE A 38 -5.27 -0.65 3.56
C ILE A 38 -5.99 0.51 2.86
N ALA A 39 -6.15 0.43 1.54
CA ALA A 39 -6.82 1.48 0.76
C ALA A 39 -8.30 1.65 1.16
N LYS A 40 -9.02 0.54 1.43
CA LYS A 40 -10.40 0.57 1.94
C LYS A 40 -10.48 1.22 3.32
N GLU A 41 -9.65 0.80 4.28
CA GLU A 41 -9.67 1.34 5.64
C GLU A 41 -9.28 2.83 5.68
N VAL A 42 -8.26 3.22 4.90
CA VAL A 42 -7.88 4.64 4.79
C VAL A 42 -9.06 5.44 4.25
N LYS A 43 -9.74 4.94 3.21
CA LYS A 43 -10.90 5.61 2.64
C LYS A 43 -12.06 5.70 3.64
N GLU A 44 -12.36 4.64 4.38
CA GLU A 44 -13.40 4.65 5.42
C GLU A 44 -13.12 5.70 6.50
N LEU A 45 -11.86 5.82 6.94
CA LEU A 45 -11.45 6.84 7.89
C LEU A 45 -11.55 8.26 7.29
N GLN A 46 -11.20 8.43 6.03
CA GLN A 46 -11.36 9.71 5.31
C GLN A 46 -12.83 10.09 5.15
N ASP A 47 -13.69 9.13 4.80
CA ASP A 47 -15.14 9.33 4.68
C ASP A 47 -15.75 9.67 6.06
N GLY A 48 -15.14 9.19 7.15
CA GLY A 48 -15.44 9.59 8.53
C GLY A 48 -14.91 10.98 8.93
N GLY A 49 -14.28 11.72 8.02
CA GLY A 49 -13.76 13.07 8.24
C GLY A 49 -12.33 13.14 8.76
N LYS A 50 -11.58 12.03 8.80
CA LYS A 50 -10.17 12.02 9.21
C LYS A 50 -9.26 12.48 8.06
N ASP A 51 -8.23 13.25 8.39
CA ASP A 51 -7.21 13.64 7.41
C ASP A 51 -6.53 12.42 6.78
N GLN A 52 -6.26 12.49 5.47
CA GLN A 52 -5.63 11.42 4.70
C GLN A 52 -4.35 10.89 5.36
N GLN A 53 -3.50 11.82 5.82
CA GLN A 53 -2.20 11.47 6.40
C GLN A 53 -2.37 10.76 7.76
N ALA A 54 -3.34 11.19 8.57
CA ALA A 54 -3.67 10.55 9.84
C ALA A 54 -4.33 9.18 9.63
N ALA A 55 -5.23 9.05 8.67
CA ALA A 55 -5.85 7.78 8.30
C ALA A 55 -4.81 6.76 7.82
N VAL A 56 -3.90 7.16 6.93
CA VAL A 56 -2.78 6.31 6.48
C VAL A 56 -1.91 5.88 7.66
N MET A 57 -1.49 6.80 8.53
CA MET A 57 -0.66 6.43 9.69
C MET A 57 -1.37 5.45 10.63
N GLU A 58 -2.65 5.66 10.89
CA GLU A 58 -3.43 4.79 11.77
C GLU A 58 -3.57 3.38 11.20
N VAL A 59 -3.93 3.27 9.91
CA VAL A 59 -4.06 1.97 9.24
C VAL A 59 -2.70 1.26 9.14
N MET A 60 -1.63 2.00 8.81
CA MET A 60 -0.27 1.44 8.79
C MET A 60 0.19 0.99 10.18
N GLN A 61 -0.22 1.66 11.26
CA GLN A 61 0.03 1.19 12.64
C GLN A 61 -0.76 -0.08 12.95
N ARG A 62 -2.07 -0.11 12.63
CA ARG A 62 -2.94 -1.28 12.82
C ARG A 62 -2.37 -2.52 12.10
N HIS A 63 -1.83 -2.32 10.92
CA HIS A 63 -1.26 -3.38 10.09
C HIS A 63 0.26 -3.51 10.18
N GLN A 64 0.94 -2.80 11.08
CA GLN A 64 2.41 -2.77 11.13
C GLN A 64 3.01 -4.17 11.26
N ALA A 65 2.41 -5.04 12.07
CA ALA A 65 2.84 -6.42 12.26
C ALA A 65 2.71 -7.27 10.98
N GLU A 66 1.65 -7.05 10.21
CA GLU A 66 1.40 -7.75 8.95
C GLU A 66 2.31 -7.22 7.84
N LEU A 67 2.51 -5.90 7.78
CA LEU A 67 3.47 -5.25 6.90
C LEU A 67 4.89 -5.77 7.15
N ALA A 68 5.29 -5.90 8.42
CA ALA A 68 6.56 -6.48 8.82
C ALA A 68 6.67 -7.95 8.40
N ARG A 69 5.60 -8.74 8.52
CA ARG A 69 5.57 -10.12 8.02
C ARG A 69 5.75 -10.19 6.51
N ILE A 70 5.01 -9.40 5.74
CA ILE A 70 5.13 -9.36 4.26
C ILE A 70 6.56 -8.97 3.84
N MET A 71 7.16 -7.98 4.52
CA MET A 71 8.55 -7.58 4.29
C MET A 71 9.57 -8.65 4.70
N ASN A 72 9.29 -9.44 5.74
CA ASN A 72 10.19 -10.49 6.22
C ASN A 72 10.06 -11.80 5.41
N GLU A 73 8.83 -12.21 5.05
CA GLU A 73 8.56 -13.33 4.14
C GLU A 73 9.22 -13.10 2.77
N SER A 74 9.27 -11.85 2.32
CA SER A 74 10.01 -11.45 1.13
C SER A 74 11.50 -11.81 1.17
N LYS A 75 12.14 -11.79 2.35
CA LYS A 75 13.55 -12.21 2.49
C LYS A 75 13.71 -13.72 2.40
N ASN A 76 12.70 -14.49 2.77
CA ASN A 76 12.78 -15.95 2.88
C ASN A 76 12.40 -16.70 1.59
N GLN A 77 11.83 -16.01 0.59
CA GLN A 77 11.54 -16.55 -0.75
C GLN A 77 12.64 -16.24 -1.79
N SER A 78 13.75 -15.61 -1.37
CA SER A 78 14.95 -15.36 -2.20
C SER A 78 16.16 -16.20 -1.77
N SER A 79 15.93 -17.32 -1.05
CA SER A 79 16.95 -18.31 -0.67
C SER A 79 16.71 -19.63 -1.35
#